data_AF-A0A671N9E3-F1
#
_entry.id   AF-A0A671N9E3-F1
#
_cell.length_a   1.000
_cell.length_b   1.000
_cell.length_c   1.000
_cell.angle_alpha   90.00
_cell.angle_beta   90.00
_cell.angle_gamma   90.00
#
_symmetry.space_group_name_H-M   'P 1'
#
loop_
_entity.id
_entity.type
_entity.pdbx_description
1 polymer ?
#
loop_
_entity_poly.entity_id
_entity_poly.type
_entity_poly.pdbx_seq_one_letter_code
_entity_poly.pdbx_strand_id
1 'polypeptide(L)'
;GQILTLTVLMRYYLSPVLRAVDIQIIPQCQYYYYYRITDSMVCAGSPLGGKDSCQGDSGGPLICNGYFEGIVSWGISCANKYFPGVYTKVRNYVSWINWIIENDNTN
;
A
#
# COMPACT_ATOMS: atom_id res chain seq x y z
N GLY A 1 2.93 9.33 -5.25
CA GLY A 1 1.72 8.48 -5.19
C GLY A 1 0.83 9.01 -4.11
N GLN A 2 -0.47 9.05 -4.35
CA GLN A 2 -1.47 9.38 -3.35
C GLN A 2 -2.04 8.06 -2.83
N ILE A 3 -2.02 7.88 -1.52
CA ILE A 3 -2.77 6.83 -0.84
C ILE A 3 -4.06 7.44 -0.34
N LEU A 4 -5.19 6.78 -0.58
CA LEU A 4 -6.50 7.17 -0.05
C LEU A 4 -6.84 6.30 1.16
N THR A 5 -6.13 6.47 2.28
CA THR A 5 -6.39 5.66 3.47
C THR A 5 -6.22 6.42 4.78
N LEU A 6 -6.86 5.90 5.85
CA LEU A 6 -7.10 6.46 7.18
C LEU A 6 -5.79 6.62 7.99
N THR A 7 -5.03 7.69 7.76
CA THR A 7 -3.92 8.08 8.64
C THR A 7 -4.40 8.44 10.05
N VAL A 8 -4.03 7.67 11.09
CA VAL A 8 -3.58 8.21 12.39
C VAL A 8 -2.55 7.28 13.05
N LEU A 9 -1.35 7.82 13.27
CA LEU A 9 -0.36 7.35 14.25
C LEU A 9 -1.00 7.27 15.65
N MET A 10 -0.98 6.08 16.27
CA MET A 10 -1.21 5.88 17.71
C MET A 10 -2.64 6.08 18.27
N ARG A 11 -3.69 5.51 17.66
CA ARG A 11 -4.97 5.27 18.38
C ARG A 11 -5.64 3.97 17.95
N TYR A 12 -6.22 3.23 18.89
CA TYR A 12 -7.17 2.12 18.66
C TYR A 12 -8.48 2.55 17.96
N TYR A 13 -8.55 3.78 17.45
CA TYR A 13 -9.75 4.38 16.87
C TYR A 13 -9.49 4.75 15.42
N LEU A 14 -10.29 4.14 14.54
CA LEU A 14 -10.35 4.48 13.12
C LEU A 14 -10.91 5.88 12.95
N SER A 15 -10.39 6.64 11.99
CA SER A 15 -10.96 7.95 11.67
C SER A 15 -12.36 7.80 11.07
N PRO A 16 -13.33 8.64 11.46
CA PRO A 16 -14.71 8.55 10.96
C PRO A 16 -14.86 9.11 9.53
N VAL A 17 -13.80 9.70 8.98
CA VAL A 17 -13.77 10.29 7.64
C VAL A 17 -12.62 9.70 6.83
N LEU A 18 -12.82 9.54 5.52
CA LEU A 18 -11.79 9.09 4.59
C LEU A 18 -10.59 10.04 4.64
N ARG A 19 -9.38 9.49 4.67
CA ARG A 19 -8.13 10.26 4.67
C ARG A 19 -7.33 9.92 3.43
N ALA A 20 -6.38 10.80 3.12
CA ALA A 20 -5.45 10.63 2.04
C ALA A 20 -4.08 11.18 2.44
N VAL A 21 -3.02 10.58 1.90
CA VAL A 21 -1.65 11.01 2.15
C VAL A 21 -0.79 10.82 0.90
N ASP A 22 0.02 11.83 0.60
CA ASP A 22 1.01 11.76 -0.47
C ASP A 22 2.31 11.15 0.04
N ILE A 23 2.76 10.12 -0.66
CA ILE A 23 3.96 9.34 -0.37
C ILE A 23 4.70 8.97 -1.66
N GLN A 24 5.87 8.37 -1.53
CA GLN A 24 6.75 8.02 -2.66
C GLN A 24 6.99 6.52 -2.71
N ILE A 25 7.19 5.98 -3.91
CA ILE A 25 7.67 4.60 -4.09
C ILE A 25 9.11 4.51 -3.58
N ILE A 26 9.41 3.45 -2.84
CA ILE A 26 10.74 3.17 -2.29
C ILE A 26 11.26 1.88 -2.94
N PRO A 27 12.07 1.97 -4.01
CA PRO A 27 12.48 0.80 -4.80
C PRO A 27 13.34 -0.19 -4.02
N GLN A 28 14.15 0.32 -3.10
CA GLN A 28 15.16 -0.46 -2.37
C GLN A 28 14.70 -0.83 -0.95
N CYS A 29 13.42 -1.16 -0.77
CA CYS A 29 12.91 -1.45 0.56
C CYS A 29 13.32 -2.82 1.13
N GLN A 30 13.95 -3.67 0.33
CA GLN A 30 14.52 -4.93 0.79
C GLN A 30 15.56 -4.70 1.91
N TYR A 31 16.29 -3.57 1.89
CA TYR A 31 17.24 -3.21 2.96
C TYR A 31 16.56 -2.94 4.31
N TYR A 32 15.29 -2.54 4.32
CA TYR A 32 14.52 -2.30 5.54
C TYR A 32 13.90 -3.60 6.09
N TYR A 33 13.61 -4.57 5.22
CA TYR A 33 12.79 -5.74 5.54
C TYR A 33 13.49 -7.09 5.33
N TYR A 34 14.81 -7.11 5.16
CA TYR A 34 15.69 -8.30 5.02
C TYR A 34 14.99 -9.61 4.64
N TYR A 35 14.97 -9.93 3.34
CA TYR A 35 14.40 -11.15 2.75
C TYR A 35 12.88 -11.31 2.81
N ARG A 36 12.13 -10.33 3.36
CA ARG A 36 10.66 -10.40 3.42
C ARG A 36 9.95 -9.71 2.23
N ILE A 37 10.67 -8.99 1.37
CA ILE A 37 10.11 -8.40 0.16
C ILE A 37 10.27 -9.36 -1.01
N THR A 38 9.19 -9.58 -1.75
CA THR A 38 9.14 -10.39 -2.97
C THR A 38 8.83 -9.52 -4.19
N ASP A 39 8.98 -10.07 -5.39
CA ASP A 39 8.71 -9.35 -6.65
C ASP A 39 7.24 -8.93 -6.83
N SER A 40 6.33 -9.54 -6.07
CA SER A 40 4.90 -9.21 -6.00
C SER A 40 4.58 -8.09 -5.00
N MET A 41 5.60 -7.46 -4.42
CA MET A 41 5.44 -6.37 -3.46
C MET A 41 6.08 -5.09 -3.99
N VAL A 42 5.55 -3.96 -3.54
CA VAL A 42 6.11 -2.62 -3.74
C VAL A 42 6.02 -1.86 -2.44
N CYS A 43 7.07 -1.15 -2.06
CA CYS A 43 7.05 -0.33 -0.86
C CYS A 43 6.81 1.12 -1.19
N ALA A 44 6.10 1.81 -0.29
CA ALA A 44 5.81 3.21 -0.45
C ALA A 44 5.70 3.89 0.91
N GLY A 45 6.23 5.11 1.03
CA GLY A 45 6.17 5.87 2.27
C GLY A 45 6.85 7.23 2.13
N SER A 46 7.06 7.89 3.27
CA SER A 46 7.89 9.09 3.37
C SER A 46 9.32 8.70 3.78
N PRO A 47 10.37 9.18 3.08
CA PRO A 47 11.77 8.95 3.48
C PRO A 47 12.11 9.42 4.90
N LEU A 48 11.35 10.41 5.41
CA LEU A 48 11.51 10.94 6.76
C LEU A 48 10.56 10.29 7.78
N GLY A 49 9.73 9.33 7.37
CA GLY A 49 8.63 8.81 8.17
C GLY A 49 7.49 9.83 8.32
N GLY A 50 6.63 9.62 9.31
CA GLY A 50 5.49 10.50 9.63
C GLY A 50 4.27 10.37 8.72
N LYS A 51 4.42 9.72 7.55
CA LYS A 51 3.35 9.48 6.57
C LYS A 51 3.41 8.04 6.08
N ASP A 52 2.32 7.31 6.25
CA ASP A 52 2.15 5.92 5.85
C ASP A 52 0.68 5.51 5.98
N SER A 53 0.33 4.38 5.38
CA SER A 53 -0.86 3.61 5.74
C SER A 53 -0.72 2.98 7.13
N CYS A 54 -1.83 2.57 7.74
CA CYS A 54 -1.80 1.91 9.04
C CYS A 54 -2.90 0.84 9.19
N GLN A 55 -3.15 0.39 10.41
CA GLN A 55 -4.18 -0.59 10.72
C GLN A 55 -5.55 -0.10 10.25
N GLY A 56 -6.30 -0.99 9.59
CA GLY A 56 -7.60 -0.67 8.98
C GLY A 56 -7.52 -0.18 7.53
N ASP A 57 -6.32 0.11 7.02
CA ASP A 57 -6.14 0.54 5.63
C ASP A 57 -5.94 -0.63 4.65
N SER A 58 -5.69 -1.84 5.14
CA SER A 58 -5.47 -3.04 4.32
C SER A 58 -6.57 -3.24 3.29
N GLY A 59 -6.18 -3.51 2.04
CA GLY A 59 -7.09 -3.55 0.89
C GLY A 59 -7.30 -2.19 0.20
N GLY A 60 -6.92 -1.08 0.85
CA GLY A 60 -7.02 0.27 0.32
C GLY A 60 -6.04 0.56 -0.83
N PRO A 61 -6.31 1.59 -1.65
CA PRO A 61 -5.57 1.80 -2.88
C PRO A 61 -4.32 2.70 -2.72
N LEU A 62 -3.25 2.32 -3.42
CA LEU A 62 -2.12 3.17 -3.76
C LEU A 62 -2.25 3.60 -5.23
N ILE A 63 -2.46 4.90 -5.44
CA ILE A 63 -2.60 5.49 -6.78
C ILE A 63 -1.35 6.31 -7.12
N CYS A 64 -0.73 6.04 -8.26
CA CYS A 64 0.37 6.84 -8.77
C CYS A 64 0.01 7.37 -10.16
N ASN A 65 0.03 8.69 -10.34
CA ASN A 65 -0.25 9.34 -11.63
C ASN A 65 -1.57 8.87 -12.27
N GLY A 66 -2.61 8.62 -11.46
CA GLY A 66 -3.91 8.12 -11.91
C GLY A 66 -4.00 6.61 -12.11
N TYR A 67 -2.91 5.85 -11.93
CA TYR A 67 -2.91 4.40 -12.07
C TYR A 67 -2.96 3.70 -10.71
N PHE A 68 -3.69 2.58 -10.66
CA PHE A 68 -3.76 1.71 -9.49
C PHE A 68 -2.51 0.83 -9.41
N GLU A 69 -1.56 1.24 -8.57
CA GLU A 69 -0.23 0.60 -8.50
C GLU A 69 -0.11 -0.43 -7.40
N GLY A 70 -0.86 -0.25 -6.31
CA GLY A 70 -0.72 -1.13 -5.17
C GLY A 70 -1.94 -1.22 -4.28
N ILE A 71 -1.98 -2.30 -3.50
CA ILE A 71 -2.98 -2.56 -2.47
C ILE A 71 -2.27 -2.55 -1.12
N VAL A 72 -2.76 -1.79 -0.14
CA VAL A 72 -2.20 -1.80 1.23
C VAL A 72 -2.19 -3.24 1.74
N SER A 73 -1.02 -3.72 2.16
CA SER A 73 -0.85 -5.11 2.60
C SER A 73 -0.38 -5.17 4.04
N TRP A 74 0.86 -4.76 4.32
CA TRP A 74 1.47 -4.90 5.64
C TRP A 74 2.60 -3.89 5.88
N GLY A 75 3.10 -3.83 7.11
CA GLY A 75 4.22 -2.99 7.52
C GLY A 75 4.69 -3.37 8.92
N ILE A 76 5.80 -2.78 9.38
CA ILE A 76 6.24 -2.87 10.77
C ILE A 76 6.02 -1.50 11.39
N SER A 77 5.13 -1.43 12.37
CA SER A 77 4.59 -0.15 12.85
C SER A 77 3.93 0.64 11.69
N CYS A 78 3.65 1.92 11.92
CA CYS A 78 3.14 2.84 10.91
C CYS A 78 3.99 4.10 10.90
N ALA A 79 4.25 4.65 9.71
CA ALA A 79 4.94 5.93 9.54
C ALA A 79 6.34 5.99 10.17
N ASN A 80 7.01 4.84 10.23
CA ASN A 80 8.40 4.74 10.65
C ASN A 80 9.33 4.93 9.44
N LYS A 81 10.31 5.84 9.55
CA LYS A 81 11.27 6.12 8.46
C LYS A 81 12.08 4.91 7.99
N TYR A 82 12.26 3.90 8.85
CA TYR A 82 13.02 2.68 8.54
C TYR A 82 12.14 1.50 8.16
N PHE A 83 10.82 1.65 8.20
CA PHE A 83 9.87 0.57 7.91
C PHE A 83 8.69 1.15 7.11
N PRO A 84 8.89 1.40 5.80
CA PRO A 84 7.83 1.91 4.95
C PRO A 84 6.74 0.87 4.73
N GLY A 85 5.50 1.32 4.50
CA GLY A 85 4.40 0.42 4.14
C GLY A 85 4.73 -0.45 2.92
N VAL A 86 4.26 -1.69 2.97
CA VAL A 86 4.41 -2.70 1.93
C VAL A 86 3.05 -2.96 1.30
N TYR A 87 3.01 -2.89 -0.03
CA TYR A 87 1.81 -2.98 -0.84
C TYR A 87 1.94 -4.16 -1.80
N THR A 88 0.83 -4.83 -2.11
CA THR A 88 0.80 -5.78 -3.22
C THR A 88 0.99 -5.03 -4.53
N LYS A 89 1.90 -5.48 -5.40
CA LYS A 89 2.21 -4.83 -6.67
C LYS A 89 1.19 -5.22 -7.74
N VAL A 90 0.17 -4.38 -7.93
CA VAL A 90 -1.00 -4.66 -8.79
C VAL A 90 -0.62 -5.00 -10.24
N ARG A 91 0.44 -4.38 -10.76
CA ARG A 91 0.93 -4.65 -12.13
C ARG A 91 1.20 -6.12 -12.42
N ASN A 92 1.61 -6.90 -11.41
CA ASN A 92 1.87 -8.34 -11.58
C ASN A 92 0.58 -9.17 -11.70
N TYR A 93 -0.57 -8.60 -11.38
CA TYR A 93 -1.86 -9.29 -11.27
C TYR A 93 -2.88 -8.86 -12.32
N VAL A 94 -2.56 -7.93 -13.23
CA VAL A 94 -3.50 -7.39 -14.23
C VAL A 94 -4.14 -8.51 -15.06
N SER A 95 -3.34 -9.47 -15.54
CA SER A 95 -3.88 -10.60 -16.32
C SER A 95 -4.86 -11.45 -15.53
N TRP A 96 -4.57 -11.69 -14.24
CA TRP A 96 -5.45 -12.45 -13.36
C TRP A 96 -6.75 -11.68 -13.06
N ILE A 97 -6.65 -10.38 -12.79
CA ILE A 97 -7.81 -9.50 -12.56
C ILE A 97 -8.72 -9.49 -13.79
N ASN A 98 -8.16 -9.30 -14.98
CA ASN A 98 -8.93 -9.30 -16.23
C ASN A 98 -9.60 -10.65 -16.47
N TRP A 99 -8.88 -11.76 -16.24
CA TRP A 99 -9.45 -13.09 -16.35
C TRP A 99 -10.65 -13.29 -15.41
N ILE A 100 -10.57 -12.82 -14.16
CA ILE A 100 -11.72 -12.85 -13.23
C ILE A 100 -12.88 -12.03 -13.79
N ILE A 101 -12.65 -10.77 -14.18
CA ILE A 101 -13.72 -9.88 -14.69
C ILE A 101 -14.42 -10.46 -15.92
N GLU A 102 -13.67 -11.11 -16.81
CA GLU A 102 -14.22 -11.73 -18.02
C GLU A 102 -15.04 -12.99 -17.71
N ASN A 103 -14.62 -13.80 -16.73
CA ASN A 103 -15.22 -15.09 -16.42
C ASN A 103 -16.23 -15.07 -15.26
N ASP A 104 -16.37 -13.95 -14.54
CA ASP A 104 -17.38 -13.80 -13.48
C ASP A 104 -18.81 -13.66 -14.05
N ASN A 105 -18.93 -13.36 -15.34
CA ASN A 105 -20.22 -13.22 -16.05
C ASN A 105 -20.76 -14.52 -16.65
N THR A 106 -20.16 -15.68 -16.37
CA THR A 106 -20.59 -16.98 -16.92
C THR A 106 -21.42 -17.84 -15.94
N ASN A 107 -22.06 -17.24 -14.95
CA ASN A 107 -23.07 -17.90 -14.10
C ASN A 107 -24.49 -17.48 -14.49
#